data_AF-A0A1M6G4X3-F1
#
_entry.id   AF-A0A1M6G4X3-F1
#
_cell.length_a   1.000
_cell.length_b   1.000
_cell.length_c   1.000
_cell.angle_alpha   90.00
_cell.angle_beta   90.00
_cell.angle_gamma   90.00
#
_symmetry.space_group_name_H-M   'P 1'
#
loop_
_entity.id
_entity.type
_entity.pdbx_description
1 polymer ?
#
loop_
_entity_poly.entity_id
_entity_poly.type
_entity_poly.pdbx_seq_one_letter_code
_entity_poly.pdbx_strand_id
1 'polypeptide(L)'
;MKIHLIKTPELPQELLESVHEQLCAEKGPMEFVISKPKWTEDDFRKACQTPFSDLVTFDIDSEYYRQEYFPELGYPLSWRELFSLCDRSREILKIPDNDFVILLTNRRNSMNFFSMFDTGGKRNAFVQCSDWEFFLQASPVFPAAYETVANVLQILMNFDIEVPPEMNFHMEPVGCINDFCENKTEILLKLRTADICQDCLQRAKAHGITPEILMQSLEIFESVRKAMKFAQGFVGNLQPKKLTITHDCKIFIGEDEIELKPLEKVIFILFLRHPEGIVLRNLGDYEQEMNRIYEKLRFNPDPDRIAFLANPNGTTFRPTKSRLHKNLESRLGKDLAQYYTISGTPGKAFRIALPQDYREMEFDF
;
A
#
# COMPACT_ATOMS: atom_id res chain seq x y z
N MET A 1 -4.99 12.57 21.68
CA MET A 1 -3.77 11.78 21.97
C MET A 1 -2.93 11.77 20.70
N LYS A 2 -1.66 12.16 20.77
CA LYS A 2 -0.83 12.30 19.57
C LYS A 2 0.05 11.08 19.35
N ILE A 3 0.13 10.64 18.09
CA ILE A 3 0.90 9.48 17.65
C ILE A 3 1.87 9.94 16.58
N HIS A 4 3.14 9.99 16.94
CA HIS A 4 4.23 10.42 16.08
C HIS A 4 4.73 9.24 15.24
N LEU A 5 4.45 9.28 13.94
CA LEU A 5 5.02 8.35 12.97
C LEU A 5 6.40 8.86 12.58
N ILE A 6 7.42 8.07 12.88
CA ILE A 6 8.80 8.30 12.44
C ILE A 6 9.21 7.15 11.51
N LYS A 7 10.25 7.37 10.71
CA LYS A 7 10.77 6.33 9.82
C LYS A 7 12.28 6.20 9.95
N THR A 8 12.77 5.00 9.68
CA THR A 8 14.17 4.80 9.37
C THR A 8 14.53 5.38 7.99
N PRO A 9 15.82 5.67 7.71
CA PRO A 9 16.23 6.26 6.43
C PRO A 9 15.80 5.45 5.20
N GLU A 10 15.91 4.11 5.27
CA GLU A 10 15.63 3.16 4.19
C GLU A 10 14.15 2.94 3.90
N LEU A 11 13.23 3.34 4.79
CA LEU A 11 11.81 3.32 4.48
C LEU A 11 11.51 4.41 3.45
N PRO A 12 10.89 4.09 2.29
CA PRO A 12 10.49 5.10 1.32
C PRO A 12 9.55 6.14 1.95
N GLN A 13 9.79 7.42 1.65
CA GLN A 13 8.96 8.51 2.17
C GLN A 13 7.49 8.37 1.74
N GLU A 14 7.25 7.92 0.51
CA GLU A 14 5.91 7.67 -0.04
C GLU A 14 5.13 6.60 0.75
N LEU A 15 5.84 5.59 1.27
CA LEU A 15 5.21 4.54 2.09
C LEU A 15 4.78 5.09 3.46
N LEU A 16 5.63 5.90 4.11
CA LEU A 16 5.26 6.60 5.35
C LEU A 16 4.05 7.51 5.14
N GLU A 17 4.03 8.27 4.05
CA GLU A 17 2.92 9.18 3.71
C GLU A 17 1.63 8.42 3.44
N SER A 18 1.70 7.28 2.75
CA SER A 18 0.54 6.43 2.47
C SER A 18 0.00 5.76 3.74
N VAL A 19 0.86 5.32 4.66
CA VAL A 19 0.45 4.81 5.99
C VAL A 19 -0.21 5.91 6.81
N HIS A 20 0.37 7.12 6.81
CA HIS A 20 -0.22 8.27 7.48
C HIS A 20 -1.60 8.63 6.92
N GLU A 21 -1.76 8.66 5.60
CA GLU A 21 -3.05 8.90 4.95
C GLU A 21 -4.09 7.83 5.34
N GLN A 22 -3.71 6.55 5.32
CA GLN A 22 -4.57 5.44 5.73
C GLN A 22 -5.03 5.56 7.19
N LEU A 23 -4.14 5.99 8.09
CA LEU A 23 -4.46 6.20 9.51
C LEU A 23 -5.33 7.45 9.73
N CYS A 24 -5.13 8.49 8.93
CA CYS A 24 -5.90 9.74 9.00
C CYS A 24 -7.25 9.69 8.28
N ALA A 25 -7.57 8.60 7.58
CA ALA A 25 -8.85 8.41 6.92
C ALA A 25 -10.03 8.47 7.91
N GLU A 26 -9.83 7.94 9.12
CA GLU A 26 -10.84 7.90 10.18
C GLU A 26 -10.52 8.93 11.28
N LYS A 27 -11.45 9.85 11.51
CA LYS A 27 -11.29 10.94 12.47
C LYS A 27 -11.63 10.49 13.88
N GLY A 28 -10.83 10.90 14.86
CA GLY A 28 -11.12 10.61 16.26
C GLY A 28 -10.05 11.16 17.21
N PRO A 29 -10.03 10.68 18.48
CA PRO A 29 -9.13 11.17 19.52
C PRO A 29 -7.64 10.85 19.28
N MET A 30 -7.31 9.88 18.42
CA MET A 30 -5.96 9.59 17.96
C MET A 30 -5.58 10.53 16.81
N GLU A 31 -4.58 11.40 17.06
CA GLU A 31 -4.03 12.35 16.09
C GLU A 31 -2.69 11.81 15.58
N PHE A 32 -2.67 11.30 14.34
CA PHE A 32 -1.46 10.80 13.71
C PHE A 32 -0.69 11.94 13.04
N VAL A 33 0.60 12.06 13.34
CA VAL A 33 1.48 13.09 12.77
C VAL A 33 2.78 12.50 12.27
N ILE A 34 3.19 12.87 11.06
CA ILE A 34 4.54 12.54 10.57
C ILE A 34 5.55 13.44 11.29
N SER A 35 6.49 12.81 11.97
CA SER A 35 7.57 13.48 12.67
C SER A 35 8.90 13.12 12.02
N LYS A 36 9.73 14.13 11.72
CA LYS A 36 11.01 13.94 11.02
C LYS A 36 12.15 14.32 11.96
N PRO A 37 12.73 13.36 12.69
CA PRO A 37 13.90 13.67 13.50
C PRO A 37 15.06 14.06 12.58
N LYS A 38 15.93 14.96 13.03
CA LYS A 38 17.12 15.39 12.26
C LYS A 38 18.32 14.46 12.48
N TRP A 39 18.08 13.17 12.46
CA TRP A 39 19.13 12.15 12.53
C TRP A 39 19.56 11.76 11.12
N THR A 40 20.88 11.66 10.91
CA THR A 40 21.50 11.40 9.61
C THR A 40 21.50 9.91 9.29
N GLU A 41 21.70 9.55 8.02
CA GLU A 41 21.91 8.15 7.64
C GLU A 41 23.15 7.55 8.33
N ASP A 42 24.12 8.39 8.71
CA ASP A 42 25.28 8.00 9.51
C ASP A 42 24.90 7.69 10.98
N ASP A 43 23.95 8.44 11.56
CA ASP A 43 23.39 8.12 12.88
C ASP A 43 22.66 6.78 12.88
N PHE A 44 21.92 6.50 11.81
CA PHE A 44 21.28 5.21 11.61
C PHE A 44 22.32 4.10 11.41
N ARG A 45 23.34 4.30 10.56
CA ARG A 45 24.42 3.31 10.39
C ARG A 45 25.14 3.03 11.70
N LYS A 46 25.46 4.06 12.49
CA LYS A 46 26.07 3.89 13.83
C LYS A 46 25.16 3.08 14.75
N ALA A 47 23.86 3.37 14.77
CA ALA A 47 22.90 2.55 15.51
C ALA A 47 22.87 1.10 15.03
N CYS A 48 23.04 0.85 13.73
CA CYS A 48 23.02 -0.49 13.10
C CYS A 48 24.37 -1.24 13.10
N GLN A 49 25.49 -0.55 13.36
CA GLN A 49 26.86 -1.08 13.21
C GLN A 49 27.64 -1.09 14.52
N THR A 50 27.01 -0.69 15.63
CA THR A 50 27.64 -0.88 16.93
C THR A 50 27.35 -2.33 17.33
N PRO A 51 28.31 -3.28 17.21
CA PRO A 51 28.23 -4.45 18.09
C PRO A 51 28.21 -3.83 19.48
N PHE A 52 27.08 -3.97 20.19
CA PHE A 52 27.00 -3.43 21.54
C PHE A 52 28.22 -3.93 22.29
N SER A 53 29.11 -2.98 22.63
CA SER A 53 30.29 -3.29 23.42
C SER A 53 29.82 -3.82 24.77
N ASP A 54 30.64 -4.68 25.37
CA ASP A 54 30.40 -5.51 26.56
C ASP A 54 30.10 -4.72 27.87
N LEU A 55 29.52 -3.52 27.80
CA LEU A 55 29.37 -2.57 28.90
C LEU A 55 27.93 -2.22 29.26
N VAL A 56 26.93 -2.94 28.74
CA VAL A 56 25.55 -2.75 29.22
C VAL A 56 24.84 -4.11 29.33
N THR A 57 24.73 -4.60 30.56
CA THR A 57 23.86 -5.72 30.96
C THR A 57 22.41 -5.24 31.03
N PHE A 58 21.51 -5.95 30.35
CA PHE A 58 20.06 -5.74 30.44
C PHE A 58 19.45 -6.85 31.27
N ASP A 59 18.42 -6.51 32.03
CA ASP A 59 17.73 -7.42 32.95
C ASP A 59 16.49 -8.09 32.32
N ILE A 60 16.48 -8.34 30.99
CA ILE A 60 15.43 -9.13 30.32
C ILE A 60 16.02 -9.88 29.11
N ASP A 61 15.85 -11.21 29.08
CA ASP A 61 16.40 -12.15 28.09
C ASP A 61 15.85 -11.93 26.68
N SER A 62 16.62 -11.25 25.85
CA SER A 62 16.55 -11.29 24.38
C SER A 62 17.49 -12.37 23.80
N GLU A 63 17.92 -13.37 24.59
CA GLU A 63 19.35 -13.74 24.60
C GLU A 63 19.91 -14.86 23.69
N TYR A 64 19.19 -15.75 22.97
CA TYR A 64 19.89 -17.00 22.55
C TYR A 64 20.09 -17.37 21.08
N TYR A 65 19.64 -16.62 20.06
CA TYR A 65 20.01 -16.99 18.68
C TYR A 65 20.36 -15.82 17.75
N ARG A 66 21.56 -15.92 17.17
CA ARG A 66 22.00 -15.13 16.01
C ARG A 66 21.22 -15.58 14.79
N GLN A 67 20.42 -14.68 14.20
CA GLN A 67 19.80 -14.95 12.90
C GLN A 67 20.86 -15.02 11.80
N GLU A 68 20.63 -15.87 10.80
CA GLU A 68 21.49 -15.97 9.62
C GLU A 68 21.56 -14.64 8.89
N TYR A 69 22.79 -14.25 8.53
CA TYR A 69 23.04 -13.11 7.68
C TYR A 69 22.66 -13.48 6.25
N PHE A 70 21.66 -12.78 5.71
CA PHE A 70 21.33 -12.85 4.29
C PHE A 70 21.98 -11.65 3.59
N PRO A 71 23.04 -11.84 2.77
CA PRO A 71 23.80 -10.75 2.16
C PRO A 71 22.95 -9.76 1.34
N GLU A 72 21.83 -10.24 0.81
CA GLU A 72 20.90 -9.48 -0.01
C GLU A 72 19.94 -8.60 0.83
N LEU A 73 19.86 -8.84 2.14
CA LEU A 73 18.89 -8.25 3.08
C LEU A 73 19.55 -7.49 4.25
N GLY A 74 20.86 -7.68 4.46
CA GLY A 74 21.65 -7.10 5.56
C GLY A 74 21.38 -7.74 6.92
N TYR A 75 22.04 -7.27 7.98
CA TYR A 75 21.82 -7.75 9.36
C TYR A 75 20.47 -7.27 9.91
N PRO A 76 19.66 -8.09 10.60
CA PRO A 76 18.45 -7.60 11.28
C PRO A 76 18.80 -6.69 12.47
N LEU A 77 17.91 -5.77 12.84
CA LEU A 77 18.04 -4.91 14.02
C LEU A 77 17.45 -5.58 15.27
N SER A 78 18.15 -5.51 16.37
CA SER A 78 17.59 -5.84 17.69
C SER A 78 16.46 -4.89 18.06
N TRP A 79 15.55 -5.35 18.91
CA TRP A 79 14.50 -4.48 19.47
C TRP A 79 15.10 -3.30 20.24
N ARG A 80 16.22 -3.51 20.93
CA ARG A 80 16.95 -2.45 21.61
C ARG A 80 17.44 -1.36 20.65
N GLU A 81 17.99 -1.73 19.50
CA GLU A 81 18.36 -0.77 18.47
C GLU A 81 17.12 0.00 18.01
N LEU A 82 16.04 -0.70 17.64
CA LEU A 82 14.79 -0.08 17.18
C LEU A 82 14.19 0.89 18.22
N PHE A 83 14.15 0.52 19.49
CA PHE A 83 13.63 1.39 20.56
C PHE A 83 14.59 2.54 20.90
N SER A 84 15.91 2.36 20.79
CA SER A 84 16.87 3.45 20.93
C SER A 84 16.65 4.56 19.88
N LEU A 85 16.20 4.19 18.68
CA LEU A 85 15.84 5.15 17.63
C LEU A 85 14.58 5.93 17.98
N CYS A 86 13.60 5.27 18.61
CA CYS A 86 12.41 5.92 19.14
C CYS A 86 12.78 6.93 20.25
N ASP A 87 13.60 6.50 21.21
CA ASP A 87 14.07 7.33 22.32
C ASP A 87 14.85 8.55 21.86
N ARG A 88 15.82 8.35 20.96
CA ARG A 88 16.58 9.45 20.38
C ARG A 88 15.67 10.42 19.61
N SER A 89 14.65 9.90 18.94
CA SER A 89 13.65 10.74 18.27
C SER A 89 12.83 11.56 19.26
N ARG A 90 12.45 10.99 20.42
CA ARG A 90 11.79 11.74 21.50
C ARG A 90 12.66 12.88 21.99
N GLU A 91 13.94 12.64 22.23
CA GLU A 91 14.89 13.67 22.70
C GLU A 91 15.04 14.80 21.68
N ILE A 92 15.29 14.45 20.41
CA ILE A 92 15.50 15.43 19.33
C ILE A 92 14.26 16.31 19.11
N LEU A 93 13.08 15.67 19.11
CA LEU A 93 11.82 16.34 18.79
C LEU A 93 11.09 16.87 20.04
N LYS A 94 11.63 16.60 21.24
CA LYS A 94 11.04 16.94 22.53
C LYS A 94 9.61 16.41 22.67
N ILE A 95 9.40 15.15 22.28
CA ILE A 95 8.09 14.50 22.33
C ILE A 95 7.75 14.14 23.79
N PRO A 96 6.60 14.58 24.33
CA PRO A 96 6.18 14.24 25.68
C PRO A 96 5.99 12.74 25.92
N ASP A 97 6.18 12.28 27.15
CA ASP A 97 6.04 10.85 27.53
C ASP A 97 4.63 10.30 27.30
N ASN A 98 3.61 11.17 27.38
CA ASN A 98 2.21 10.80 27.13
C ASN A 98 1.88 10.62 25.64
N ASP A 99 2.72 11.11 24.73
CA ASP A 99 2.54 10.93 23.28
C ASP A 99 3.21 9.64 22.82
N PHE A 100 2.71 9.06 21.72
CA PHE A 100 3.24 7.83 21.16
C PHE A 100 4.31 8.10 20.11
N VAL A 101 5.31 7.22 20.01
CA VAL A 101 6.29 7.21 18.92
C VAL A 101 6.28 5.84 18.26
N ILE A 102 5.91 5.80 16.99
CA ILE A 102 5.84 4.57 16.20
C ILE A 102 6.88 4.65 15.09
N LEU A 103 7.88 3.77 15.14
CA LEU A 103 8.94 3.66 14.14
C LEU A 103 8.53 2.70 13.03
N LEU A 104 8.32 3.23 11.83
CA LEU A 104 8.14 2.44 10.62
C LEU A 104 9.51 2.12 10.00
N THR A 105 9.75 0.85 9.67
CA THR A 105 11.05 0.42 9.10
C THR A 105 10.89 -0.69 8.08
N ASN A 106 11.72 -0.68 7.04
CA ASN A 106 11.87 -1.83 6.13
C ASN A 106 12.94 -2.83 6.60
N ARG A 107 13.55 -2.60 7.77
CA ARG A 107 14.56 -3.50 8.32
C ARG A 107 13.89 -4.61 9.09
N ARG A 108 14.40 -5.81 8.87
CA ARG A 108 14.06 -6.97 9.67
C ARG A 108 14.49 -6.74 11.12
N ASN A 109 13.71 -7.27 12.05
CA ASN A 109 14.10 -7.32 13.45
C ASN A 109 14.59 -8.72 13.84
N SER A 110 15.46 -8.78 14.85
CA SER A 110 16.15 -10.00 15.30
C SER A 110 15.20 -11.06 15.87
N MET A 111 13.97 -10.69 16.19
CA MET A 111 12.95 -11.59 16.72
C MET A 111 11.92 -11.98 15.66
N ASN A 112 12.07 -11.50 14.42
CA ASN A 112 11.21 -11.82 13.29
C ASN A 112 9.71 -11.47 13.48
N PHE A 113 9.36 -10.53 14.37
CA PHE A 113 7.97 -10.08 14.55
C PHE A 113 7.57 -9.02 13.51
N PHE A 114 6.28 -8.86 13.22
CA PHE A 114 5.82 -7.77 12.34
C PHE A 114 5.87 -6.40 13.02
N SER A 115 5.76 -6.37 14.35
CA SER A 115 5.84 -5.17 15.17
C SER A 115 6.00 -5.55 16.63
N MET A 116 6.44 -4.61 17.46
CA MET A 116 6.41 -4.75 18.91
C MET A 116 6.41 -3.38 19.59
N PHE A 117 5.77 -3.28 20.75
CA PHE A 117 5.83 -2.12 21.63
C PHE A 117 6.97 -2.23 22.65
N ASP A 118 7.40 -1.09 23.15
CA ASP A 118 8.50 -0.98 24.10
C ASP A 118 8.08 -1.52 25.47
N THR A 119 9.03 -2.22 26.06
CA THR A 119 8.88 -3.01 27.29
C THR A 119 9.21 -2.16 28.52
N GLY A 120 9.95 -1.05 28.33
CA GLY A 120 10.38 -0.15 29.39
C GLY A 120 9.32 0.88 29.83
N GLY A 121 8.03 0.62 29.57
CA GLY A 121 6.91 1.48 29.96
C GLY A 121 6.75 2.77 29.15
N LYS A 122 7.60 2.99 28.13
CA LYS A 122 7.47 4.13 27.21
C LYS A 122 6.41 3.83 26.15
N ARG A 123 5.75 4.87 25.66
CA ARG A 123 4.77 4.77 24.56
C ARG A 123 5.47 4.68 23.19
N ASN A 124 6.38 3.74 23.06
CA ASN A 124 7.16 3.49 21.85
C ASN A 124 6.73 2.17 21.22
N ALA A 125 6.79 2.07 19.89
CA ALA A 125 6.69 0.81 19.17
C ALA A 125 7.45 0.89 17.85
N PHE A 126 7.75 -0.26 17.26
CA PHE A 126 8.18 -0.35 15.86
C PHE A 126 7.21 -1.21 15.06
N VAL A 127 7.13 -0.93 13.76
CA VAL A 127 6.37 -1.71 12.78
C VAL A 127 7.26 -1.96 11.58
N GLN A 128 7.41 -3.23 11.21
CA GLN A 128 8.11 -3.67 10.01
C GLN A 128 7.17 -3.50 8.80
N CYS A 129 7.65 -2.86 7.73
CA CYS A 129 6.90 -2.59 6.51
C CYS A 129 7.38 -3.42 5.31
N SER A 130 8.39 -4.28 5.49
CA SER A 130 8.94 -5.19 4.49
C SER A 130 8.48 -6.63 4.68
N ASP A 131 8.64 -7.46 3.65
CA ASP A 131 8.34 -8.90 3.62
C ASP A 131 6.83 -9.25 3.70
N TRP A 132 5.94 -8.26 3.66
CA TRP A 132 4.49 -8.50 3.66
C TRP A 132 4.03 -9.23 2.39
N GLU A 133 4.72 -9.04 1.27
CA GLU A 133 4.44 -9.68 -0.02
C GLU A 133 4.47 -11.22 0.02
N PHE A 134 5.17 -11.81 0.99
CA PHE A 134 5.22 -13.27 1.17
C PHE A 134 3.93 -13.83 1.82
N PHE A 135 3.17 -12.98 2.51
CA PHE A 135 1.98 -13.38 3.26
C PHE A 135 0.71 -12.76 2.69
N LEU A 136 0.84 -11.58 2.09
CA LEU A 136 -0.25 -10.71 1.67
C LEU A 136 -0.07 -10.25 0.23
N GLN A 137 -1.10 -10.49 -0.59
CA GLN A 137 -1.23 -9.86 -1.91
C GLN A 137 -1.87 -8.48 -1.79
N ALA A 138 -1.28 -7.61 -0.97
CA ALA A 138 -1.78 -6.26 -0.74
C ALA A 138 -0.62 -5.31 -0.42
N SER A 139 -0.86 -4.01 -0.58
CA SER A 139 0.15 -3.00 -0.23
C SER A 139 0.57 -3.12 1.24
N PRO A 140 1.87 -3.00 1.58
CA PRO A 140 2.35 -3.01 2.97
C PRO A 140 1.80 -1.85 3.81
N VAL A 141 1.21 -0.83 3.17
CA VAL A 141 0.48 0.26 3.84
C VAL A 141 -0.59 -0.28 4.80
N PHE A 142 -1.33 -1.30 4.36
CA PHE A 142 -2.48 -1.83 5.09
C PHE A 142 -2.09 -2.55 6.39
N PRO A 143 -1.22 -3.57 6.37
CA PRO A 143 -0.77 -4.19 7.60
C PRO A 143 0.05 -3.23 8.48
N ALA A 144 0.83 -2.30 7.90
CA ALA A 144 1.58 -1.32 8.71
C ALA A 144 0.65 -0.36 9.49
N ALA A 145 -0.42 0.13 8.85
CA ALA A 145 -1.44 0.93 9.52
C ALA A 145 -2.15 0.12 10.61
N TYR A 146 -2.50 -1.14 10.32
CA TYR A 146 -3.12 -2.04 11.30
C TYR A 146 -2.24 -2.23 12.54
N GLU A 147 -0.99 -2.66 12.35
CA GLU A 147 -0.07 -2.89 13.47
C GLU A 147 0.23 -1.60 14.24
N THR A 148 0.26 -0.45 13.58
CA THR A 148 0.42 0.85 14.28
C THR A 148 -0.67 1.03 15.34
N VAL A 149 -1.94 0.82 14.98
CA VAL A 149 -3.05 0.98 15.93
C VAL A 149 -3.09 -0.17 16.94
N ALA A 150 -2.77 -1.40 16.53
CA ALA A 150 -2.71 -2.55 17.43
C ALA A 150 -1.70 -2.32 18.57
N ASN A 151 -0.49 -1.85 18.26
CA ASN A 151 0.54 -1.55 19.26
C ASN A 151 0.10 -0.41 20.19
N VAL A 152 -0.55 0.63 19.67
CA VAL A 152 -1.11 1.72 20.50
C VAL A 152 -2.12 1.17 21.49
N LEU A 153 -3.04 0.31 21.05
CA LEU A 153 -4.02 -0.33 21.93
C LEU A 153 -3.37 -1.24 22.96
N GLN A 154 -2.38 -2.06 22.59
CA GLN A 154 -1.68 -2.96 23.50
C GLN A 154 -0.95 -2.21 24.62
N ILE A 155 -0.29 -1.10 24.27
CA ILE A 155 0.33 -0.19 25.27
C ILE A 155 -0.75 0.37 26.20
N LEU A 156 -1.88 0.85 25.67
CA LEU A 156 -2.96 1.40 26.49
C LEU A 156 -3.67 0.34 27.35
N MET A 157 -3.70 -0.92 26.90
CA MET A 157 -4.22 -2.07 27.64
C MET A 157 -3.23 -2.61 28.69
N ASN A 158 -2.08 -1.94 28.85
CA ASN A 158 -1.01 -2.30 29.77
C ASN A 158 -0.58 -3.76 29.59
N PHE A 159 -0.21 -4.13 28.36
CA PHE A 159 0.38 -5.43 28.08
C PHE A 159 1.78 -5.49 28.69
N ASP A 160 2.07 -6.59 29.37
CA ASP A 160 3.35 -6.80 30.06
C ASP A 160 4.09 -7.95 29.41
N ILE A 161 5.17 -7.65 28.70
CA ILE A 161 5.93 -8.66 27.96
C ILE A 161 6.86 -9.50 28.87
N GLU A 162 6.99 -9.15 30.15
CA GLU A 162 7.76 -9.94 31.12
C GLU A 162 6.95 -11.14 31.63
N VAL A 163 5.63 -11.11 31.48
CA VAL A 163 4.77 -12.26 31.79
C VAL A 163 4.61 -13.19 30.58
N PRO A 164 4.26 -14.48 30.81
CA PRO A 164 4.02 -15.41 29.72
C PRO A 164 3.01 -14.88 28.69
N PRO A 165 3.25 -15.04 27.37
CA PRO A 165 2.41 -14.48 26.31
C PRO A 165 0.92 -14.80 26.43
N GLU A 166 0.57 -15.97 26.94
CA GLU A 166 -0.81 -16.41 27.17
C GLU A 166 -1.62 -15.53 28.14
N MET A 167 -0.94 -14.71 28.96
CA MET A 167 -1.60 -13.73 29.84
C MET A 167 -2.04 -12.46 29.10
N ASN A 168 -1.49 -12.22 27.91
CA ASN A 168 -1.75 -11.02 27.12
C ASN A 168 -2.42 -11.32 25.78
N PHE A 169 -2.06 -12.43 25.15
CA PHE A 169 -2.42 -12.73 23.76
C PHE A 169 -3.26 -14.01 23.66
N HIS A 170 -4.04 -14.08 22.59
CA HIS A 170 -4.69 -15.34 22.21
C HIS A 170 -3.65 -16.22 21.50
N MET A 171 -3.23 -17.29 22.18
CA MET A 171 -2.26 -18.24 21.62
C MET A 171 -2.85 -19.03 20.44
N GLU A 172 -4.14 -19.35 20.52
CA GLU A 172 -4.93 -19.82 19.38
C GLU A 172 -5.60 -18.61 18.71
N PRO A 173 -5.31 -18.30 17.43
CA PRO A 173 -5.88 -17.13 16.76
C PRO A 173 -7.41 -17.22 16.63
N VAL A 174 -8.12 -16.21 17.13
CA VAL A 174 -9.59 -16.10 17.04
C VAL A 174 -10.05 -14.99 16.08
N GLY A 175 -9.10 -14.29 15.46
CA GLY A 175 -9.32 -13.10 14.66
C GLY A 175 -9.37 -11.81 15.49
N CYS A 176 -8.78 -11.80 16.68
CA CYS A 176 -8.67 -10.60 17.49
C CYS A 176 -7.39 -9.82 17.13
N ILE A 177 -7.37 -8.50 17.35
CA ILE A 177 -6.15 -7.68 17.26
C ILE A 177 -4.98 -8.23 18.09
N ASN A 178 -5.27 -8.95 19.18
CA ASN A 178 -4.32 -9.50 20.14
C ASN A 178 -4.11 -11.02 19.97
N ASP A 179 -4.40 -11.57 18.78
CA ASP A 179 -3.91 -12.88 18.41
C ASP A 179 -2.38 -12.87 18.36
N PHE A 180 -1.73 -13.83 19.02
CA PHE A 180 -0.27 -13.90 19.09
C PHE A 180 0.38 -14.13 17.71
N CYS A 181 -0.30 -14.91 16.84
CA CYS A 181 0.15 -15.25 15.49
C CYS A 181 1.57 -15.83 15.46
N GLU A 182 1.81 -16.91 16.20
CA GLU A 182 3.12 -17.58 16.25
C GLU A 182 3.58 -17.96 14.84
N ASN A 183 2.65 -18.47 14.03
CA ASN A 183 2.88 -18.62 12.59
C ASN A 183 2.53 -17.31 11.88
N LYS A 184 3.50 -16.75 11.14
CA LYS A 184 3.32 -15.50 10.39
C LYS A 184 2.11 -15.45 9.47
N THR A 185 1.65 -16.60 8.94
CA THR A 185 0.46 -16.66 8.08
C THR A 185 -0.85 -16.45 8.85
N GLU A 186 -0.86 -16.63 10.16
CA GLU A 186 -2.04 -16.44 11.02
C GLU A 186 -2.45 -14.97 11.12
N ILE A 187 -1.53 -14.04 10.87
CA ILE A 187 -1.83 -12.61 10.83
C ILE A 187 -2.94 -12.25 9.83
N LEU A 188 -3.13 -13.09 8.82
CA LEU A 188 -4.21 -12.96 7.85
C LEU A 188 -5.59 -13.01 8.50
N LEU A 189 -5.74 -13.80 9.56
CA LEU A 189 -7.01 -13.92 10.25
C LEU A 189 -7.39 -12.59 10.90
N LYS A 190 -6.50 -12.00 11.74
CA LYS A 190 -6.77 -10.72 12.40
C LYS A 190 -6.97 -9.56 11.41
N LEU A 191 -6.21 -9.52 10.32
CA LEU A 191 -6.40 -8.52 9.25
C LEU A 191 -7.75 -8.67 8.51
N ARG A 192 -8.29 -9.90 8.41
CA ARG A 192 -9.56 -10.19 7.71
C ARG A 192 -10.79 -10.11 8.60
N THR A 193 -10.64 -10.27 9.90
CA THR A 193 -11.73 -10.09 10.86
C THR A 193 -11.84 -8.64 11.30
N ALA A 194 -10.70 -7.96 11.49
CA ALA A 194 -10.63 -6.56 11.94
C ALA A 194 -11.41 -6.32 13.24
N ASP A 195 -11.31 -7.25 14.19
CA ASP A 195 -12.16 -7.29 15.36
C ASP A 195 -11.37 -7.27 16.68
N ILE A 196 -12.03 -6.83 17.75
CA ILE A 196 -11.53 -6.88 19.12
C ILE A 196 -12.51 -7.74 19.91
N CYS A 197 -12.06 -8.90 20.37
CA CYS A 197 -12.91 -9.83 21.11
C CYS A 197 -13.41 -9.21 22.43
N GLN A 198 -14.43 -9.83 23.04
CA GLN A 198 -15.01 -9.32 24.29
C GLN A 198 -14.00 -9.23 25.44
N ASP A 199 -13.08 -10.19 25.56
CA ASP A 199 -12.07 -10.20 26.62
C ASP A 199 -11.10 -9.01 26.47
N CYS A 200 -10.65 -8.76 25.24
CA CYS A 200 -9.79 -7.62 24.93
C CYS A 200 -10.52 -6.28 25.11
N LEU A 201 -11.81 -6.20 24.77
CA LEU A 201 -12.64 -5.02 25.05
C LEU A 201 -12.82 -4.78 26.55
N GLN A 202 -12.99 -5.84 27.34
CA GLN A 202 -13.07 -5.73 28.81
C GLN A 202 -11.73 -5.25 29.39
N ARG A 203 -10.61 -5.81 28.93
CA ARG A 203 -9.26 -5.35 29.32
C ARG A 203 -9.04 -3.87 28.98
N ALA A 204 -9.42 -3.45 27.78
CA ALA A 204 -9.37 -2.04 27.37
C ALA A 204 -10.15 -1.13 28.32
N LYS A 205 -11.40 -1.49 28.62
CA LYS A 205 -12.24 -0.72 29.54
C LYS A 205 -11.65 -0.66 30.95
N ALA A 206 -11.12 -1.78 31.44
CA ALA A 206 -10.48 -1.86 32.76
C ALA A 206 -9.26 -0.93 32.88
N HIS A 207 -8.54 -0.69 31.78
CA HIS A 207 -7.40 0.23 31.72
C HIS A 207 -7.77 1.65 31.27
N GLY A 208 -9.07 2.00 31.25
CA GLY A 208 -9.54 3.36 31.00
C GLY A 208 -9.48 3.80 29.53
N ILE A 209 -9.35 2.87 28.58
CA ILE A 209 -9.46 3.20 27.16
C ILE A 209 -10.90 3.64 26.88
N THR A 210 -11.05 4.85 26.32
CA THR A 210 -12.37 5.42 26.07
C THR A 210 -13.06 4.77 24.88
N PRO A 211 -14.41 4.75 24.84
CA PRO A 211 -15.15 4.23 23.69
C PRO A 211 -14.77 4.90 22.37
N GLU A 212 -14.41 6.19 22.38
CA GLU A 212 -14.04 6.94 21.18
C GLU A 212 -12.72 6.45 20.59
N ILE A 213 -11.74 6.07 21.43
CA ILE A 213 -10.48 5.46 20.97
C ILE A 213 -10.78 4.09 20.35
N LEU A 214 -11.58 3.26 21.03
CA LEU A 214 -11.94 1.92 20.54
C LEU A 214 -12.71 1.98 19.21
N MET A 215 -13.66 2.91 19.08
CA MET A 215 -14.42 3.12 17.84
C MET A 215 -13.51 3.56 16.71
N GLN A 216 -12.66 4.56 16.92
CA GLN A 216 -11.71 5.00 15.89
C GLN A 216 -10.75 3.86 15.49
N SER A 217 -10.27 3.05 16.44
CA SER A 217 -9.44 1.89 16.12
C SER A 217 -10.17 0.86 15.26
N LEU A 218 -11.40 0.49 15.62
CA LEU A 218 -12.22 -0.45 14.84
C LEU A 218 -12.53 0.09 13.43
N GLU A 219 -12.80 1.38 13.29
CA GLU A 219 -13.00 2.03 11.99
C GLU A 219 -11.75 1.95 11.11
N ILE A 220 -10.56 2.20 11.69
CA ILE A 220 -9.28 2.06 10.96
C ILE A 220 -9.06 0.60 10.55
N PHE A 221 -9.29 -0.37 11.44
CA PHE A 221 -9.16 -1.79 11.12
C PHE A 221 -10.13 -2.22 10.02
N GLU A 222 -11.37 -1.75 10.06
CA GLU A 222 -12.37 -2.01 9.04
C GLU A 222 -12.02 -1.37 7.69
N SER A 223 -11.46 -0.16 7.69
CA SER A 223 -10.95 0.52 6.50
C SER A 223 -9.82 -0.27 5.85
N VAL A 224 -8.84 -0.71 6.66
CA VAL A 224 -7.76 -1.60 6.23
C VAL A 224 -8.31 -2.90 5.64
N ARG A 225 -9.23 -3.57 6.35
CA ARG A 225 -9.85 -4.82 5.91
C ARG A 225 -10.58 -4.65 4.57
N LYS A 226 -11.36 -3.58 4.40
CA LYS A 226 -12.04 -3.29 3.13
C LYS A 226 -11.03 -3.10 2.02
N ALA A 227 -10.01 -2.27 2.22
CA ALA A 227 -8.97 -2.02 1.23
C ALA A 227 -8.21 -3.31 0.86
N MET A 228 -7.93 -4.16 1.84
CA MET A 228 -7.34 -5.49 1.61
C MET A 228 -8.28 -6.45 0.88
N LYS A 229 -9.59 -6.45 1.15
CA LYS A 229 -10.56 -7.22 0.37
C LYS A 229 -10.62 -6.77 -1.09
N PHE A 230 -10.50 -5.46 -1.35
CA PHE A 230 -10.38 -4.95 -2.72
C PHE A 230 -9.09 -5.42 -3.40
N ALA A 231 -7.95 -5.34 -2.69
CA ALA A 231 -6.65 -5.78 -3.18
C ALA A 231 -6.57 -7.31 -3.41
N GLN A 232 -7.14 -8.13 -2.50
CA GLN A 232 -7.06 -9.60 -2.53
C GLN A 232 -8.21 -10.27 -3.29
N GLY A 233 -9.36 -9.61 -3.46
CA GLY A 233 -10.61 -10.28 -3.85
C GLY A 233 -11.48 -9.59 -4.89
N PHE A 234 -11.25 -8.31 -5.21
CA PHE A 234 -12.03 -7.63 -6.25
C PHE A 234 -11.27 -7.55 -7.58
N VAL A 235 -9.98 -7.22 -7.56
CA VAL A 235 -9.16 -7.18 -8.78
C VAL A 235 -8.77 -8.58 -9.30
N GLY A 236 -8.65 -9.58 -8.41
CA GLY A 236 -8.34 -10.96 -8.83
C GLY A 236 -9.51 -11.71 -9.47
N ASN A 237 -10.76 -11.32 -9.18
CA ASN A 237 -11.98 -11.95 -9.68
C ASN A 237 -12.84 -11.06 -10.59
N LEU A 238 -12.49 -9.78 -10.77
CA LEU A 238 -13.01 -8.97 -11.87
C LEU A 238 -12.38 -9.49 -13.17
N GLN A 239 -13.01 -10.51 -13.76
CA GLN A 239 -12.72 -10.84 -15.13
C GLN A 239 -13.10 -9.62 -15.99
N PRO A 240 -12.25 -9.22 -16.95
CA PRO A 240 -12.67 -8.20 -17.91
C PRO A 240 -13.97 -8.65 -18.57
N LYS A 241 -14.95 -7.75 -18.72
CA LYS A 241 -16.08 -8.00 -19.61
C LYS A 241 -15.56 -8.08 -21.06
N LYS A 242 -16.27 -8.82 -21.91
CA LYS A 242 -15.95 -8.86 -23.34
C LYS A 242 -16.05 -7.44 -23.92
N LEU A 243 -15.02 -7.02 -24.65
CA LEU A 243 -14.99 -5.78 -25.41
C LEU A 243 -15.42 -6.08 -26.84
N THR A 244 -16.45 -5.39 -27.31
CA THR A 244 -16.94 -5.50 -28.69
C THR A 244 -16.86 -4.15 -29.39
N ILE A 245 -16.25 -4.11 -30.56
CA ILE A 245 -16.25 -2.95 -31.46
C ILE A 245 -17.10 -3.28 -32.68
N THR A 246 -18.21 -2.58 -32.81
CA THR A 246 -19.19 -2.77 -33.90
C THR A 246 -18.74 -2.12 -35.20
N HIS A 247 -19.39 -2.46 -36.32
CA HIS A 247 -19.12 -1.86 -37.64
C HIS A 247 -19.13 -0.32 -37.68
N ASP A 248 -19.90 0.35 -36.81
CA ASP A 248 -20.04 1.81 -36.72
C ASP A 248 -19.09 2.40 -35.68
N CYS A 249 -18.07 1.62 -35.29
CA CYS A 249 -17.06 1.93 -34.30
C CYS A 249 -17.66 2.31 -32.93
N LYS A 250 -18.82 1.77 -32.55
CA LYS A 250 -19.29 1.83 -31.16
C LYS A 250 -18.51 0.81 -30.35
N ILE A 251 -18.27 1.15 -29.08
CA ILE A 251 -17.42 0.39 -28.18
C ILE A 251 -18.31 -0.06 -27.03
N PHE A 252 -18.48 -1.36 -26.90
CA PHE A 252 -19.21 -1.99 -25.82
C PHE A 252 -18.24 -2.75 -24.91
N ILE A 253 -18.47 -2.65 -23.60
CA ILE A 253 -17.76 -3.44 -22.59
C ILE A 253 -18.83 -4.20 -21.80
N GLY A 254 -19.04 -5.47 -22.15
CA GLY A 254 -20.27 -6.20 -21.81
C GLY A 254 -21.47 -5.58 -22.50
N GLU A 255 -22.46 -5.14 -21.72
CA GLU A 255 -23.70 -4.50 -22.24
C GLU A 255 -23.61 -2.96 -22.27
N ASP A 256 -22.52 -2.39 -21.72
CA ASP A 256 -22.37 -0.95 -21.53
C ASP A 256 -21.72 -0.29 -22.75
N GLU A 257 -22.38 0.69 -23.38
CA GLU A 257 -21.78 1.52 -24.44
C GLU A 257 -20.88 2.61 -23.84
N ILE A 258 -19.62 2.64 -24.26
CA ILE A 258 -18.63 3.64 -23.87
C ILE A 258 -18.52 4.71 -24.96
N GLU A 259 -19.13 5.87 -24.69
CA GLU A 259 -19.10 7.02 -25.59
C GLU A 259 -17.75 7.73 -25.57
N LEU A 260 -16.85 7.33 -26.47
CA LEU A 260 -15.55 7.99 -26.68
C LEU A 260 -15.59 9.02 -27.81
N LYS A 261 -14.83 10.11 -27.64
CA LYS A 261 -14.60 11.08 -28.73
C LYS A 261 -13.74 10.44 -29.83
N PRO A 262 -13.74 10.99 -31.06
CA PRO A 262 -13.02 10.38 -32.18
C PRO A 262 -11.54 10.13 -31.93
N LEU A 263 -10.83 11.12 -31.39
CA LEU A 263 -9.39 10.97 -31.11
C LEU A 263 -9.14 9.99 -29.95
N GLU A 264 -10.09 9.85 -29.03
CA GLU A 264 -10.04 8.85 -27.95
C GLU A 264 -10.26 7.45 -28.53
N LYS A 265 -11.21 7.28 -29.48
CA LYS A 265 -11.41 6.03 -30.23
C LYS A 265 -10.18 5.63 -31.04
N VAL A 266 -9.53 6.59 -31.73
CA VAL A 266 -8.33 6.32 -32.52
C VAL A 266 -7.22 5.73 -31.65
N ILE A 267 -6.88 6.37 -30.53
CA ILE A 267 -5.82 5.83 -29.65
C ILE A 267 -6.25 4.51 -28.99
N PHE A 268 -7.53 4.36 -28.65
CA PHE A 268 -8.01 3.15 -28.01
C PHE A 268 -7.92 1.94 -28.96
N ILE A 269 -8.40 2.09 -30.19
CA ILE A 269 -8.36 1.05 -31.23
C ILE A 269 -6.91 0.71 -31.61
N LEU A 270 -6.04 1.72 -31.77
CA LEU A 270 -4.63 1.50 -32.07
C LEU A 270 -3.98 0.60 -31.00
N PHE A 271 -4.09 0.95 -29.73
CA PHE A 271 -3.47 0.17 -28.65
C PHE A 271 -4.14 -1.21 -28.43
N LEU A 272 -5.37 -1.42 -28.90
CA LEU A 272 -5.98 -2.75 -28.94
C LEU A 272 -5.44 -3.62 -30.09
N ARG A 273 -4.97 -3.01 -31.18
CA ARG A 273 -4.35 -3.74 -32.31
C ARG A 273 -2.88 -4.08 -32.07
N HIS A 274 -2.24 -3.40 -31.13
CA HIS A 274 -0.84 -3.61 -30.72
C HIS A 274 -0.74 -4.18 -29.30
N PRO A 275 -1.11 -5.46 -29.07
CA PRO A 275 -0.98 -6.09 -27.74
C PRO A 275 0.46 -6.15 -27.21
N GLU A 276 1.46 -6.15 -28.10
CA GLU A 276 2.89 -6.00 -27.79
C GLU A 276 3.21 -4.64 -27.15
N GLY A 277 2.37 -3.65 -27.41
CA GLY A 277 2.48 -2.28 -26.92
C GLY A 277 3.37 -1.38 -27.78
N ILE A 278 3.13 -0.07 -27.66
CA ILE A 278 3.78 0.97 -28.45
C ILE A 278 4.66 1.83 -27.53
N VAL A 279 5.93 1.98 -27.88
CA VAL A 279 6.82 2.96 -27.23
C VAL A 279 6.40 4.36 -27.70
N LEU A 280 6.05 5.27 -26.79
CA LEU A 280 5.48 6.58 -27.16
C LEU A 280 6.38 7.45 -28.05
N ARG A 281 7.71 7.24 -27.99
CA ARG A 281 8.66 7.92 -28.89
C ARG A 281 8.48 7.52 -30.36
N ASN A 282 7.93 6.33 -30.59
CA ASN A 282 7.70 5.74 -31.90
C ASN A 282 6.23 5.88 -32.33
N LEU A 283 5.42 6.67 -31.61
CA LEU A 283 4.00 6.81 -31.93
C LEU A 283 3.76 7.40 -33.34
N GLY A 284 4.70 8.23 -33.82
CA GLY A 284 4.68 8.77 -35.18
C GLY A 284 4.74 7.71 -36.27
N ASP A 285 5.34 6.54 -36.00
CA ASP A 285 5.42 5.45 -36.97
C ASP A 285 4.04 4.84 -37.28
N TYR A 286 3.05 5.08 -36.41
CA TYR A 286 1.67 4.58 -36.53
C TYR A 286 0.70 5.64 -37.11
N GLU A 287 1.19 6.80 -37.56
CA GLU A 287 0.35 7.91 -38.03
C GLU A 287 -0.59 7.50 -39.17
N GLN A 288 -0.10 6.71 -40.13
CA GLN A 288 -0.93 6.22 -41.25
C GLN A 288 -2.07 5.32 -40.78
N GLU A 289 -1.82 4.44 -39.81
CA GLU A 289 -2.84 3.57 -39.24
C GLU A 289 -3.87 4.36 -38.43
N MET A 290 -3.41 5.33 -37.65
CA MET A 290 -4.28 6.26 -36.92
C MET A 290 -5.20 7.05 -37.87
N ASN A 291 -4.69 7.48 -39.03
CA ASN A 291 -5.48 8.14 -40.07
C ASN A 291 -6.55 7.22 -40.64
N ARG A 292 -6.23 5.96 -40.96
CA ARG A 292 -7.23 4.98 -41.43
C ARG A 292 -8.35 4.75 -40.42
N ILE A 293 -8.02 4.66 -39.13
CA ILE A 293 -9.02 4.56 -38.07
C ILE A 293 -9.87 5.84 -38.02
N TYR A 294 -9.23 7.01 -38.12
CA TYR A 294 -9.91 8.31 -38.04
C TYR A 294 -10.85 8.59 -39.22
N GLU A 295 -10.47 8.19 -40.42
CA GLU A 295 -11.28 8.28 -41.65
C GLU A 295 -12.60 7.50 -41.52
N LYS A 296 -12.59 6.34 -40.85
CA LYS A 296 -13.83 5.59 -40.58
C LYS A 296 -14.74 6.27 -39.56
N LEU A 297 -14.20 7.11 -38.68
CA LEU A 297 -14.94 7.78 -37.61
C LEU A 297 -15.54 9.14 -38.02
N ARG A 298 -15.10 9.69 -39.16
CA ARG A 298 -15.43 11.05 -39.58
C ARG A 298 -15.62 11.15 -41.09
N PHE A 299 -16.75 11.72 -41.51
CA PHE A 299 -17.09 11.96 -42.93
C PHE A 299 -16.11 12.92 -43.64
N ASN A 300 -15.45 13.82 -42.91
CA ASN A 300 -14.42 14.71 -43.43
C ASN A 300 -13.27 14.82 -42.40
N PRO A 301 -12.33 13.87 -42.40
CA PRO A 301 -11.25 13.83 -41.44
C PRO A 301 -10.20 14.91 -41.76
N ASP A 302 -9.78 15.63 -40.74
CA ASP A 302 -8.66 16.57 -40.78
C ASP A 302 -7.37 15.81 -40.41
N PRO A 303 -6.45 15.54 -41.38
CA PRO A 303 -5.24 14.77 -41.12
C PRO A 303 -4.31 15.42 -40.11
N ASP A 304 -4.33 16.76 -40.00
CA ASP A 304 -3.48 17.49 -39.07
C ASP A 304 -3.76 17.09 -37.62
N ARG A 305 -5.01 16.74 -37.29
CA ARG A 305 -5.36 16.26 -35.95
C ARG A 305 -4.64 14.98 -35.57
N ILE A 306 -4.42 14.08 -36.53
CA ILE A 306 -3.69 12.84 -36.31
C ILE A 306 -2.20 13.12 -36.26
N ALA A 307 -1.66 13.98 -37.13
CA ALA A 307 -0.27 14.41 -37.06
C ALA A 307 0.06 15.04 -35.69
N PHE A 308 -0.80 15.90 -35.15
CA PHE A 308 -0.65 16.47 -33.81
C PHE A 308 -0.77 15.44 -32.68
N LEU A 309 -1.58 14.39 -32.88
CA LEU A 309 -1.80 13.33 -31.90
C LEU A 309 -0.67 12.30 -31.88
N ALA A 310 -0.10 11.99 -33.04
CA ALA A 310 0.99 11.03 -33.22
C ALA A 310 2.36 11.63 -32.90
N ASN A 311 2.48 12.96 -32.90
CA ASN A 311 3.73 13.66 -32.56
C ASN A 311 4.22 13.30 -31.13
N PRO A 312 5.37 12.62 -30.98
CA PRO A 312 5.90 12.22 -29.68
C PRO A 312 6.26 13.38 -28.75
N ASN A 313 6.58 14.54 -29.33
CA ASN A 313 6.88 15.79 -28.62
C ASN A 313 5.65 16.70 -28.52
N GLY A 314 4.51 16.26 -29.04
CA GLY A 314 3.25 17.00 -29.05
C GLY A 314 2.55 17.01 -27.69
N THR A 315 1.63 17.97 -27.53
CA THR A 315 0.84 18.14 -26.31
C THR A 315 -0.53 17.45 -26.37
N THR A 316 -0.88 16.80 -27.48
CA THR A 316 -2.24 16.29 -27.74
C THR A 316 -2.49 14.88 -27.22
N PHE A 317 -1.47 14.01 -27.24
CA PHE A 317 -1.63 12.61 -26.81
C PHE A 317 -1.99 12.49 -25.32
N ARG A 318 -1.22 13.14 -24.44
CA ARG A 318 -1.41 13.00 -22.98
C ARG A 318 -2.80 13.44 -22.50
N PRO A 319 -3.34 14.60 -22.93
CA PRO A 319 -4.71 14.99 -22.60
C PRO A 319 -5.76 14.05 -23.20
N THR A 320 -5.56 13.54 -24.41
CA THR A 320 -6.49 12.60 -25.05
C THR A 320 -6.53 11.27 -24.31
N LYS A 321 -5.36 10.72 -23.95
CA LYS A 321 -5.23 9.55 -23.09
C LYS A 321 -5.87 9.77 -21.71
N SER A 322 -5.65 10.91 -21.08
CA SER A 322 -6.24 11.22 -19.77
C SER A 322 -7.77 11.32 -19.83
N ARG A 323 -8.33 11.91 -20.90
CA ARG A 323 -9.79 11.95 -21.09
C ARG A 323 -10.37 10.56 -21.35
N LEU A 324 -9.70 9.75 -22.17
CA LEU A 324 -10.05 8.34 -22.39
C LEU A 324 -10.12 7.59 -21.05
N HIS A 325 -9.06 7.69 -20.22
CA HIS A 325 -9.02 7.04 -18.91
C HIS A 325 -10.16 7.50 -18.02
N LYS A 326 -10.42 8.82 -17.93
CA LYS A 326 -11.54 9.35 -17.13
C LYS A 326 -12.90 8.84 -17.60
N ASN A 327 -13.11 8.69 -18.90
CA ASN A 327 -14.38 8.19 -19.46
C ASN A 327 -14.58 6.69 -19.18
N LEU A 328 -13.50 5.90 -19.27
CA LEU A 328 -13.51 4.49 -18.86
C LEU A 328 -13.77 4.36 -17.35
N GLU A 329 -13.06 5.14 -16.52
CA GLU A 329 -13.22 5.11 -15.06
C GLU A 329 -14.59 5.58 -14.60
N SER A 330 -15.18 6.60 -15.23
CA SER A 330 -16.50 7.10 -14.85
C SER A 330 -17.62 6.11 -15.16
N ARG A 331 -17.44 5.27 -16.18
CA ARG A 331 -18.42 4.25 -16.59
C ARG A 331 -18.22 2.91 -15.89
N LEU A 332 -16.97 2.46 -15.76
CA LEU A 332 -16.64 1.10 -15.30
C LEU A 332 -16.21 1.05 -13.82
N GLY A 333 -15.88 2.19 -13.22
CA GLY A 333 -15.12 2.24 -11.97
C GLY A 333 -13.62 1.99 -12.20
N LYS A 334 -12.79 2.48 -11.28
CA LYS A 334 -11.31 2.41 -11.40
C LYS A 334 -10.79 0.97 -11.54
N ASP A 335 -11.42 0.03 -10.84
CA ASP A 335 -10.96 -1.35 -10.74
C ASP A 335 -11.19 -2.16 -12.03
N LEU A 336 -12.30 -1.94 -12.75
CA LEU A 336 -12.54 -2.60 -14.04
C LEU A 336 -11.87 -1.83 -15.19
N ALA A 337 -11.77 -0.50 -15.08
CA ALA A 337 -11.16 0.33 -16.12
C ALA A 337 -9.68 -0.01 -16.37
N GLN A 338 -8.95 -0.51 -15.38
CA GLN A 338 -7.52 -0.83 -15.51
C GLN A 338 -7.20 -1.87 -16.61
N TYR A 339 -8.14 -2.76 -16.93
CA TYR A 339 -7.98 -3.73 -18.03
C TYR A 339 -8.02 -3.06 -19.42
N TYR A 340 -8.68 -1.91 -19.53
CA TYR A 340 -8.92 -1.19 -20.78
C TYR A 340 -8.06 0.08 -20.90
N THR A 341 -7.38 0.50 -19.82
CA THR A 341 -6.56 1.71 -19.87
C THR A 341 -5.21 1.47 -20.53
N ILE A 342 -4.77 2.45 -21.33
CA ILE A 342 -3.41 2.48 -21.89
C ILE A 342 -2.40 2.73 -20.75
N SER A 343 -1.67 1.71 -20.31
CA SER A 343 -0.71 1.78 -19.20
C SER A 343 0.69 1.33 -19.66
N GLY A 344 1.72 1.80 -18.97
CA GLY A 344 3.12 1.53 -19.32
C GLY A 344 4.09 2.41 -18.53
N THR A 345 5.34 1.98 -18.42
CA THR A 345 6.40 2.74 -17.75
C THR A 345 7.06 3.71 -18.74
N PRO A 346 7.44 4.94 -18.32
CA PRO A 346 8.17 5.87 -19.18
C PRO A 346 9.40 5.22 -19.83
N GLY A 347 9.53 5.36 -21.15
CA GLY A 347 10.63 4.76 -21.92
C GLY A 347 10.44 3.30 -22.33
N LYS A 348 9.36 2.63 -21.90
CA LYS A 348 8.96 1.30 -22.39
C LYS A 348 7.65 1.37 -23.19
N ALA A 349 7.23 0.23 -23.72
CA ALA A 349 5.97 0.07 -24.44
C ALA A 349 4.76 0.31 -23.53
N PHE A 350 3.79 1.06 -24.03
CA PHE A 350 2.47 1.23 -23.44
C PHE A 350 1.50 0.26 -24.10
N ARG A 351 0.57 -0.33 -23.35
CA ARG A 351 -0.39 -1.30 -23.87
C ARG A 351 -1.71 -1.26 -23.11
N ILE A 352 -2.72 -1.92 -23.67
CA ILE A 352 -3.97 -2.25 -22.98
C ILE A 352 -3.87 -3.71 -22.51
N ALA A 353 -4.03 -3.95 -21.21
CA ALA A 353 -3.81 -5.25 -20.56
C ALA A 353 -5.01 -6.22 -20.68
N LEU A 354 -5.89 -6.01 -21.66
CA LEU A 354 -7.04 -6.86 -21.93
C LEU A 354 -6.60 -8.15 -22.66
N PRO A 355 -6.89 -9.38 -22.21
CA PRO A 355 -6.51 -10.58 -22.95
C PRO A 355 -7.22 -10.65 -24.33
N GLN A 356 -6.62 -11.34 -25.31
CA GLN A 356 -7.17 -11.42 -26.67
C GLN A 356 -8.56 -12.08 -26.72
N ASP A 357 -8.79 -13.10 -25.89
CA ASP A 357 -10.08 -13.82 -25.83
C ASP A 357 -11.26 -12.94 -25.37
N TYR A 358 -10.97 -11.77 -24.81
CA TYR A 358 -11.95 -10.78 -24.38
C TYR A 358 -12.15 -9.65 -25.39
N ARG A 359 -11.57 -9.76 -26.60
CA ARG A 359 -11.68 -8.76 -27.66
C ARG A 359 -12.45 -9.33 -28.85
N GLU A 360 -13.45 -8.60 -29.31
CA GLU A 360 -14.17 -8.89 -30.54
C GLU A 360 -14.25 -7.61 -31.35
N MET A 361 -13.64 -7.63 -32.52
CA MET A 361 -13.74 -6.53 -33.48
C MET A 361 -14.45 -7.10 -34.70
N GLU A 362 -15.59 -6.53 -35.06
CA GLU A 362 -16.40 -7.01 -36.19
C GLU A 362 -15.76 -6.72 -37.57
N PHE A 363 -14.51 -6.25 -37.60
CA PHE A 363 -13.81 -5.84 -38.82
C PHE A 363 -12.29 -5.68 -38.60
N ASP A 364 -11.55 -5.85 -39.69
CA ASP A 364 -10.14 -5.48 -39.78
C ASP A 364 -10.00 -4.01 -40.24
N PHE A 365 -9.19 -3.23 -39.51
CA PHE A 365 -8.82 -1.86 -39.87
C PHE A 365 -7.60 -1.79 -40.79
#